data_AF-A0A2T0RCM4-F1
#
_entry.id   AF-A0A2T0RCM4-F1
#
_cell.length_a   1.000
_cell.length_b   1.000
_cell.length_c   1.000
_cell.angle_alpha   90.00
_cell.angle_beta   90.00
_cell.angle_gamma   90.00
#
_symmetry.space_group_name_H-M   'P 1'
#
loop_
_entity.id
_entity.type
_entity.pdbx_description
1 polymer ?
#
loop_
_entity_poly.entity_id
_entity_poly.type
_entity_poly.pdbx_seq_one_letter_code
_entity_poly.pdbx_strand_id
1 'polypeptide(L)'
;MTPPEIGRLTGYSATTINDYLVGRRCPSRRFLLDLLDKVPLADLAFQEIAPLLGIRRDECPQPSRYRRKPLHEYLSALRVSLRRTRDQFAAKLGVNVDEVIAAEHGRIPDLDYLNRLSRVLPASITVESVVAVFPVLRPTPLDNKLRRNLEKARLHPTADPQRKILENALAADLVPEARRMALNAAWKIRRPEYAEEVWGEAVALTIRRHDPQKGLMLAYLNTSIHGLIRALAASNRHTGTATIIRDYGETVREAEVLFSRLGRRPSDDEVAAHTDLRASLIGEVQRARSACVHVGGDELDFLLQEAVDIPPSESAGESELVRRLRDMPEDWREIIYLHFHDRLPLAEIKTVTDLAEDAILATIDAAVTLLRGDPAAGRLN
;
A
#
# COMPACT_ATOMS: atom_id res chain seq x y z
N MET A 1 19.51 6.08 -18.39
CA MET A 1 18.44 5.15 -17.95
C MET A 1 17.13 5.56 -18.62
N THR A 2 16.36 4.60 -19.09
CA THR A 2 15.04 4.82 -19.72
C THR A 2 13.92 4.94 -18.65
N PRO A 3 12.79 5.61 -18.94
CA PRO A 3 11.66 5.68 -18.00
C PRO A 3 11.16 4.32 -17.47
N PRO A 4 11.09 3.25 -18.29
CA PRO A 4 10.74 1.91 -17.81
C PRO A 4 11.77 1.30 -16.85
N GLU A 5 13.07 1.57 -17.03
CA GLU A 5 14.12 1.13 -16.10
C GLU A 5 13.98 1.84 -14.74
N ILE A 6 13.78 3.15 -14.77
CA ILE A 6 13.56 3.95 -13.56
C ILE A 6 12.28 3.51 -12.84
N GLY A 7 11.23 3.16 -13.59
CA GLY A 7 9.97 2.68 -13.05
C GLY A 7 10.09 1.34 -12.34
N ARG A 8 10.82 0.39 -12.95
CA ARG A 8 11.13 -0.90 -12.32
C ARG A 8 11.91 -0.75 -11.01
N LEU A 9 12.77 0.26 -10.90
CA LEU A 9 13.61 0.49 -9.72
C LEU A 9 12.89 1.23 -8.60
N THR A 10 12.07 2.22 -8.94
CA THR A 10 11.43 3.14 -7.98
C THR A 10 9.98 2.79 -7.66
N GLY A 11 9.35 1.92 -8.47
CA GLY A 11 7.93 1.58 -8.35
C GLY A 11 6.97 2.66 -8.88
N TYR A 12 7.49 3.65 -9.62
CA TYR A 12 6.69 4.70 -10.25
C TYR A 12 6.37 4.35 -11.71
N SER A 13 5.20 4.76 -12.22
CA SER A 13 4.82 4.48 -13.60
C SER A 13 5.72 5.21 -14.62
N ALA A 14 5.96 4.58 -15.77
CA ALA A 14 6.75 5.16 -16.85
C ALA A 14 6.21 6.53 -17.31
N THR A 15 4.89 6.70 -17.32
CA THR A 15 4.22 7.98 -17.61
C THR A 15 4.59 9.07 -16.61
N THR A 16 4.55 8.75 -15.31
CA THR A 16 4.93 9.70 -14.25
C THR A 16 6.40 10.11 -14.38
N ILE A 17 7.26 9.16 -14.74
CA ILE A 17 8.69 9.40 -14.93
C ILE A 17 8.93 10.23 -16.20
N ASN A 18 8.18 9.97 -17.27
CA ASN A 18 8.27 10.75 -18.49
C ASN A 18 7.84 12.20 -18.23
N ASP A 19 6.74 12.41 -17.50
CA ASP A 19 6.28 13.75 -17.08
C ASP A 19 7.32 14.50 -16.25
N TYR A 20 8.11 13.79 -15.44
CA TYR A 20 9.26 14.35 -14.73
C TYR A 20 10.40 14.75 -15.68
N LEU A 21 10.73 13.90 -16.65
CA LEU A 21 11.83 14.13 -17.59
C LEU A 21 11.54 15.28 -18.56
N VAL A 22 10.30 15.40 -19.04
CA VAL A 22 9.89 16.49 -19.95
C VAL A 22 9.49 17.78 -19.22
N GLY A 23 9.62 17.82 -17.89
CA GLY A 23 9.36 19.01 -17.07
C GLY A 23 7.87 19.37 -16.91
N ARG A 24 6.94 18.49 -17.29
CA ARG A 24 5.49 18.68 -17.08
C ARG A 24 5.11 18.59 -15.61
N ARG A 25 5.89 17.85 -14.82
CA ARG A 25 5.67 17.67 -13.39
C ARG A 25 6.99 17.71 -12.64
N CYS A 26 7.00 18.31 -11.45
CA CYS A 26 8.15 18.22 -10.57
C CYS A 26 8.23 16.83 -9.92
N PRO A 27 9.41 16.17 -9.92
CA PRO A 27 9.63 14.93 -9.20
C PRO A 27 9.27 15.04 -7.72
N SER A 28 8.59 14.04 -7.18
CA SER A 28 8.35 14.02 -5.73
C SER A 28 9.65 13.77 -4.97
N ARG A 29 9.77 14.35 -3.76
CA ARG A 29 10.94 14.13 -2.90
C ARG A 29 11.20 12.64 -2.63
N ARG A 30 10.12 11.88 -2.40
CA ARG A 30 10.18 10.43 -2.18
C ARG A 30 10.77 9.70 -3.39
N PHE A 31 10.27 10.01 -4.59
CA PHE A 31 10.82 9.48 -5.84
C PHE A 31 12.31 9.77 -5.99
N LEU A 32 12.74 11.00 -5.71
CA LEU A 32 14.16 11.36 -5.80
C LEU A 32 15.01 10.60 -4.76
N LEU A 33 14.52 10.44 -3.53
CA LEU A 33 15.23 9.67 -2.50
C LEU A 33 15.32 8.17 -2.83
N ASP A 34 14.27 7.61 -3.44
CA ASP A 34 14.23 6.20 -3.85
C ASP A 34 15.12 5.97 -5.09
N LEU A 35 15.16 6.91 -6.03
CA LEU A 35 16.05 6.86 -7.19
C LEU A 35 17.53 6.83 -6.77
N LEU A 36 17.92 7.63 -5.78
CA LEU A 36 19.29 7.66 -5.24
C LEU A 36 19.74 6.36 -4.59
N ASP A 37 18.79 5.58 -4.07
CA ASP A 37 19.07 4.31 -3.41
C ASP A 37 19.29 3.19 -4.46
N LYS A 38 18.67 3.34 -5.63
CA LYS A 38 18.62 2.34 -6.70
C LYS A 38 19.58 2.58 -7.85
N VAL A 39 20.08 3.81 -7.98
CA VAL A 39 21.16 4.17 -8.90
C VAL A 39 22.40 4.42 -8.04
N PRO A 40 23.34 3.46 -7.94
CA PRO A 40 24.50 3.61 -7.09
C PRO A 40 25.26 4.88 -7.46
N LEU A 41 25.79 5.55 -6.42
CA LEU A 41 26.55 6.80 -6.39
C LEU A 41 27.88 6.79 -7.22
N ALA A 42 27.89 6.20 -8.42
CA ALA A 42 29.01 6.32 -9.34
C ALA A 42 29.01 7.69 -10.03
N ASP A 43 27.83 8.25 -10.36
CA ASP A 43 27.76 9.40 -11.27
C ASP A 43 27.00 10.63 -10.76
N LEU A 44 26.31 10.57 -9.62
CA LEU A 44 25.54 11.72 -9.09
C LEU A 44 26.13 12.25 -7.77
N ALA A 45 26.70 13.44 -7.81
CA ALA A 45 27.23 14.12 -6.63
C ALA A 45 26.11 14.79 -5.82
N PHE A 46 26.28 14.92 -4.49
CA PHE A 46 25.40 15.73 -3.62
C PHE A 46 25.07 17.11 -4.21
N GLN A 47 26.01 17.70 -4.95
CA GLN A 47 25.87 19.02 -5.59
C GLN A 47 24.77 19.06 -6.64
N GLU A 48 24.48 17.93 -7.30
CA GLU A 48 23.47 17.81 -8.36
C GLU A 48 22.09 17.48 -7.78
N ILE A 49 22.07 16.79 -6.64
CA ILE A 49 20.86 16.27 -6.00
C ILE A 49 20.26 17.26 -4.99
N ALA A 50 21.10 17.94 -4.22
CA ALA A 50 20.66 18.82 -3.15
C ALA A 50 19.73 19.95 -3.65
N PRO A 51 19.99 20.60 -4.80
CA PRO A 51 19.06 21.59 -5.38
C PRO A 51 17.69 21.00 -5.73
N LEU A 52 17.65 19.78 -6.27
CA LEU A 52 16.39 19.09 -6.63
C LEU A 52 15.54 18.73 -5.39
N LEU A 53 16.19 18.59 -4.24
CA LEU A 53 15.53 18.35 -2.95
C LEU A 53 15.28 19.65 -2.15
N GLY A 54 15.62 20.83 -2.69
CA GLY A 54 15.52 22.10 -1.98
C GLY A 54 16.47 22.22 -0.77
N ILE A 55 17.55 21.43 -0.77
CA ILE A 55 18.56 21.37 0.28
C ILE A 55 19.77 22.19 -0.17
N ARG A 56 20.19 23.17 0.63
CA ARG A 56 21.44 23.90 0.35
C ARG A 56 22.61 23.24 1.08
N ARG A 57 23.79 23.26 0.47
CA ARG A 57 24.98 22.52 0.95
C ARG A 57 25.45 22.94 2.34
N ASP A 58 25.26 24.21 2.67
CA ASP A 58 25.53 24.82 3.96
C ASP A 58 24.50 24.47 5.06
N GLU A 59 23.31 23.99 4.68
CA GLU A 59 22.28 23.59 5.63
C GLU A 59 22.58 22.21 6.26
N CYS A 60 23.19 21.31 5.49
CA CYS A 60 23.03 19.87 5.64
C CYS A 60 23.36 19.23 7.01
N PRO A 61 24.46 19.57 7.72
CA PRO A 61 24.65 19.02 9.05
C PRO A 61 23.93 19.82 10.14
N GLN A 62 23.66 21.11 9.94
CA GLN A 62 23.25 22.06 10.98
C GLN A 62 21.73 22.02 11.26
N PRO A 63 21.24 21.47 12.39
CA PRO A 63 19.81 21.38 12.68
C PRO A 63 19.14 22.76 12.69
N SER A 64 19.82 23.78 13.22
CA SER A 64 19.30 25.14 13.33
C SER A 64 18.84 25.74 11.99
N ARG A 65 19.44 25.31 10.87
CA ARG A 65 19.05 25.72 9.51
C ARG A 65 17.74 25.08 9.05
N TYR A 66 17.31 24.02 9.70
CA TYR A 66 16.04 23.32 9.48
C TYR A 66 14.94 23.73 10.46
N ARG A 67 15.09 24.82 11.22
CA ARG A 67 14.09 25.25 12.23
C ARG A 67 12.67 25.44 11.70
N ARG A 68 12.52 25.76 10.41
CA ARG A 68 11.22 25.91 9.72
C ARG A 68 10.90 24.75 8.77
N LYS A 69 11.77 23.73 8.71
CA LYS A 69 11.61 22.56 7.84
C LYS A 69 11.18 21.34 8.68
N PRO A 70 10.41 20.39 8.11
CA PRO A 70 10.07 19.15 8.80
C PRO A 70 11.31 18.28 9.13
N LEU A 71 11.23 17.52 10.23
CA LEU A 71 12.33 16.67 10.71
C LEU A 71 12.81 15.64 9.67
N HIS A 72 11.89 15.00 8.96
CA HIS A 72 12.23 13.97 7.96
C HIS A 72 13.09 14.55 6.83
N GLU A 73 12.98 15.87 6.58
CA GLU A 73 13.81 16.54 5.61
C GLU A 73 15.26 16.65 6.06
N TYR A 74 15.47 16.95 7.34
CA TYR A 74 16.78 16.99 7.97
C TYR A 74 17.43 15.62 7.97
N LEU A 75 16.68 14.56 8.32
CA LEU A 75 17.21 13.19 8.34
C LEU A 75 17.62 12.71 6.94
N SER A 76 16.79 12.98 5.92
CA SER A 76 17.12 12.67 4.53
C SER A 76 18.36 13.43 4.05
N ALA A 77 18.43 14.72 4.39
CA ALA A 77 19.56 15.57 4.03
C ALA A 77 20.86 15.10 4.70
N LEU A 78 20.80 14.75 5.98
CA LEU A 78 21.93 14.22 6.73
C LEU A 78 22.47 12.93 6.09
N ARG A 79 21.61 11.96 5.76
CA ARG A 79 22.08 10.74 5.09
C ARG A 79 22.73 11.04 3.73
N VAL A 80 22.07 11.85 2.90
CA VAL A 80 22.55 12.18 1.55
C VAL A 80 23.87 12.95 1.60
N SER A 81 24.06 13.86 2.57
CA SER A 81 25.34 14.56 2.76
C SER A 81 26.48 13.65 3.22
N LEU A 82 26.16 12.61 4.00
CA LEU A 82 27.12 11.57 4.38
C LEU A 82 27.42 10.58 3.24
N ARG A 83 26.79 10.76 2.07
CA ARG A 83 26.94 9.91 0.87
C ARG A 83 26.69 8.43 1.16
N ARG A 84 25.63 8.14 1.90
CA ARG A 84 25.24 6.76 2.27
C ARG A 84 23.93 6.36 1.59
N THR A 85 23.88 5.14 1.09
CA THR A 85 22.60 4.47 0.80
C THR A 85 21.84 4.25 2.12
N ARG A 86 20.54 3.92 2.05
CA ARG A 86 19.77 3.67 3.28
C ARG A 86 20.34 2.49 4.05
N ASP A 87 20.75 1.42 3.37
CA ASP A 87 21.40 0.26 3.98
C ASP A 87 22.70 0.64 4.71
N GLN A 88 23.56 1.42 4.06
CA GLN A 88 24.82 1.84 4.66
C GLN A 88 24.61 2.79 5.84
N PHE A 89 23.59 3.64 5.78
CA PHE A 89 23.25 4.55 6.87
C PHE A 89 22.65 3.78 8.06
N ALA A 90 21.76 2.83 7.78
CA ALA A 90 21.18 1.93 8.78
C ALA A 90 22.26 1.10 9.48
N ALA A 91 23.18 0.51 8.72
CA ALA A 91 24.33 -0.21 9.25
C ALA A 91 25.21 0.67 10.15
N LYS A 92 25.41 1.94 9.76
CA LYS A 92 26.21 2.90 10.55
C LYS A 92 25.53 3.30 11.86
N LEU A 93 24.20 3.45 11.86
CA LEU A 93 23.41 3.70 13.07
C LEU A 93 23.25 2.45 13.93
N GLY A 94 23.35 1.26 13.33
CA GLY A 94 23.05 -0.03 13.96
C GLY A 94 21.55 -0.23 14.15
N VAL A 95 20.77 0.06 13.10
CA VAL A 95 19.30 -0.07 13.04
C VAL A 95 18.89 -0.78 11.75
N ASN A 96 17.63 -1.20 11.63
CA ASN A 96 17.10 -1.77 10.39
C ASN A 96 16.91 -0.66 9.32
N VAL A 97 17.12 -0.99 8.03
CA VAL A 97 16.87 -0.07 6.90
C VAL A 97 15.43 0.45 6.89
N ASP A 98 14.46 -0.36 7.30
CA ASP A 98 13.05 0.05 7.41
C ASP A 98 12.84 1.21 8.39
N GLU A 99 13.66 1.31 9.44
CA GLU A 99 13.59 2.41 10.40
C GLU A 99 14.07 3.72 9.77
N VAL A 100 15.15 3.65 8.97
CA VAL A 100 15.64 4.80 8.19
C VAL A 100 14.61 5.25 7.16
N ILE A 101 14.03 4.31 6.40
CA ILE A 101 12.97 4.59 5.43
C ILE A 101 11.78 5.26 6.12
N ALA A 102 11.34 4.71 7.25
CA ALA A 102 10.20 5.26 7.96
C ALA A 102 10.48 6.68 8.45
N ALA A 103 11.66 6.94 9.01
CA ALA A 103 12.05 8.26 9.51
C ALA A 103 12.14 9.32 8.40
N GLU A 104 12.71 8.97 7.24
CA GLU A 104 12.76 9.84 6.05
C GLU A 104 11.37 10.07 5.43
N HIS A 105 10.44 9.17 5.65
CA HIS A 105 9.05 9.27 5.21
C HIS A 105 8.11 9.90 6.25
N GLY A 106 8.67 10.57 7.27
CA GLY A 106 7.88 11.37 8.20
C GLY A 106 7.43 10.64 9.47
N ARG A 107 7.86 9.39 9.69
CA ARG A 107 7.72 8.76 11.00
C ARG A 107 8.61 9.49 12.00
N ILE A 108 8.05 9.86 13.13
CA ILE A 108 8.82 10.48 14.22
C ILE A 108 9.75 9.39 14.79
N PRO A 109 11.08 9.56 14.70
CA PRO A 109 12.03 8.61 15.25
C PRO A 109 11.98 8.65 16.78
N ASP A 110 12.31 7.51 17.39
CA ASP A 110 12.40 7.42 18.83
C ASP A 110 13.72 7.95 19.40
N LEU A 111 13.80 8.01 20.72
CA LEU A 111 14.97 8.53 21.41
C LEU A 111 16.20 7.63 21.22
N ASP A 112 16.04 6.32 21.05
CA ASP A 112 17.17 5.40 20.82
C ASP A 112 17.76 5.62 19.42
N TYR A 113 16.92 5.75 18.40
CA TYR A 113 17.30 6.14 17.04
C TYR A 113 18.02 7.49 17.04
N LEU A 114 17.48 8.49 17.75
CA LEU A 114 18.12 9.80 17.88
C LEU A 114 19.46 9.72 18.63
N ASN A 115 19.57 8.90 19.67
CA ASN A 115 20.83 8.65 20.37
C ASN A 115 21.85 7.96 19.47
N ARG A 116 21.43 7.01 18.64
CA ARG A 116 22.29 6.39 17.62
C ARG A 116 22.71 7.37 16.54
N LEU A 117 21.85 8.35 16.22
CA LEU A 117 22.16 9.43 15.28
C LEU A 117 23.38 10.25 15.72
N SER A 118 23.61 10.39 17.04
CA SER A 118 24.80 11.08 17.56
C SER A 118 26.13 10.48 17.05
N ARG A 119 26.14 9.20 16.66
CA ARG A 119 27.35 8.50 16.14
C ARG A 119 27.73 8.92 14.73
N VAL A 120 26.80 9.52 13.99
CA VAL A 120 27.00 9.95 12.59
C VAL A 120 26.97 11.47 12.44
N LEU A 121 26.46 12.17 13.44
CA LEU A 121 26.50 13.62 13.49
C LEU A 121 27.93 14.12 13.70
N PRO A 122 28.29 15.30 13.16
CA PRO A 122 29.51 15.99 13.55
C PRO A 122 29.55 16.21 15.06
N ALA A 123 30.73 16.13 15.68
CA ALA A 123 30.90 16.26 17.13
C ALA A 123 30.37 17.57 17.73
N SER A 124 30.19 18.62 16.91
CA SER A 124 29.60 19.89 17.31
C SER A 124 28.07 19.88 17.41
N ILE A 125 27.41 18.77 17.06
CA ILE A 125 25.95 18.67 16.95
C ILE A 125 25.48 17.55 17.87
N THR A 126 24.70 17.92 18.88
CA THR A 126 24.18 16.96 19.87
C THR A 126 22.72 16.59 19.60
N VAL A 127 22.24 15.50 20.20
CA VAL A 127 20.82 15.11 20.12
C VAL A 127 19.91 16.19 20.69
N GLU A 128 20.32 16.83 21.79
CA GLU A 128 19.59 17.93 22.40
C GLU A 128 19.44 19.11 21.43
N SER A 129 20.48 19.41 20.65
CA SER A 129 20.43 20.45 19.63
C SER A 129 19.41 20.12 18.52
N VAL A 130 19.28 18.84 18.15
CA VAL A 130 18.30 18.35 17.17
C VAL A 130 16.89 18.46 17.77
N VAL A 131 16.66 17.93 18.97
CA VAL A 131 15.35 17.97 19.66
C VAL A 131 14.90 19.41 19.95
N ALA A 132 15.83 20.32 20.27
CA ALA A 132 15.52 21.72 20.50
C ALA A 132 14.98 22.42 19.24
N VAL A 133 15.48 22.04 18.07
CA VAL A 133 15.07 22.60 16.78
C VAL A 133 13.73 22.06 16.31
N PHE A 134 13.46 20.77 16.51
CA PHE A 134 12.28 20.10 15.97
C PHE A 134 11.18 19.90 17.05
N PRO A 135 10.10 20.72 17.05
CA PRO A 135 9.06 20.62 18.07
C PRO A 135 8.38 19.24 18.13
N VAL A 136 8.30 18.56 16.98
CA VAL A 136 7.74 17.20 16.86
C VAL A 136 8.50 16.13 17.63
N LEU A 137 9.74 16.39 18.03
CA LEU A 137 10.54 15.49 18.87
C LEU A 137 10.34 15.74 20.37
N ARG A 138 9.73 16.87 20.74
CA ARG A 138 9.49 17.17 22.14
C ARG A 138 8.30 16.33 22.62
N PRO A 139 8.45 15.53 23.69
CA PRO A 139 7.34 14.76 24.22
C PRO A 139 6.21 15.70 24.63
N THR A 140 4.99 15.43 24.17
CA THR A 140 3.81 16.18 24.62
C THR A 140 3.51 15.87 26.10
N PRO A 141 2.72 16.70 26.80
CA PRO A 141 2.22 16.36 28.14
C PRO A 141 1.48 15.00 28.13
N LEU A 142 0.76 14.71 27.05
CA LEU A 142 0.09 13.43 26.84
C LEU A 142 1.09 12.28 26.68
N ASP A 143 2.14 12.41 25.84
CA ASP A 143 3.19 11.39 25.73
C ASP A 143 3.87 11.11 27.07
N ASN A 144 4.13 12.15 27.87
CA ASN A 144 4.70 11.98 29.20
C ASN A 144 3.75 11.24 30.15
N LYS A 145 2.45 11.55 30.11
CA LYS A 145 1.43 10.84 30.89
C LYS A 145 1.36 9.36 30.47
N LEU A 146 1.24 9.09 29.17
CA LEU A 146 1.15 7.76 28.58
C LEU A 146 2.38 6.91 28.92
N ARG A 147 3.58 7.47 28.76
CA ARG A 147 4.84 6.81 29.13
C ARG A 147 4.84 6.38 30.58
N ARG A 148 4.56 7.30 31.51
CA ARG A 148 4.52 7.01 32.96
C ARG A 148 3.50 5.93 33.29
N ASN A 149 2.33 5.96 32.66
CA ASN A 149 1.27 4.98 32.89
C ASN A 149 1.64 3.59 32.34
N LEU A 150 2.29 3.53 31.17
CA LEU A 150 2.76 2.28 30.58
C LEU A 150 3.92 1.68 31.40
N GLU A 151 4.85 2.50 31.86
CA GLU A 151 5.93 2.08 32.77
C GLU A 151 5.34 1.49 34.06
N LYS A 152 4.37 2.16 34.67
CA LYS A 152 3.65 1.63 35.85
C LYS A 152 2.96 0.29 35.54
N ALA A 153 2.23 0.19 34.43
CA ALA A 153 1.55 -1.04 34.05
C ALA A 153 2.52 -2.23 33.90
N ARG A 154 3.74 -1.97 33.41
CA ARG A 154 4.78 -2.99 33.21
C ARG A 154 5.44 -3.50 34.49
N LEU A 155 5.30 -2.79 35.61
CA LEU A 155 5.75 -3.27 36.92
C LEU A 155 4.89 -4.44 37.42
N HIS A 156 3.69 -4.62 36.85
CA HIS A 156 2.76 -5.67 37.22
C HIS A 156 2.87 -6.89 36.26
N PRO A 157 2.74 -8.13 36.78
CA PRO A 157 2.61 -9.32 35.95
C PRO A 157 1.47 -9.22 34.93
N THR A 158 1.58 -9.92 33.80
CA THR A 158 0.55 -9.91 32.73
C THR A 158 -0.83 -10.36 33.20
N ALA A 159 -0.90 -11.25 34.19
CA ALA A 159 -2.16 -11.75 34.76
C ALA A 159 -2.74 -10.84 35.86
N ASP A 160 -2.05 -9.77 36.25
CA ASP A 160 -2.46 -8.89 37.35
C ASP A 160 -3.68 -8.02 36.94
N PRO A 161 -4.80 -8.04 37.70
CA PRO A 161 -5.94 -7.17 37.46
C PRO A 161 -5.59 -5.68 37.44
N GLN A 162 -4.62 -5.24 38.26
CA GLN A 162 -4.16 -3.85 38.31
C GLN A 162 -3.50 -3.43 36.99
N ARG A 163 -2.76 -4.34 36.36
CA ARG A 163 -2.20 -4.10 35.03
C ARG A 163 -3.30 -3.86 34.01
N LYS A 164 -4.34 -4.70 34.01
CA LYS A 164 -5.47 -4.57 33.08
C LYS A 164 -6.21 -3.24 33.26
N ILE A 165 -6.37 -2.77 34.50
CA ILE A 165 -6.95 -1.45 34.79
C ILE A 165 -6.09 -0.33 34.18
N LEU A 166 -4.77 -0.39 34.34
CA LEU A 166 -3.85 0.61 33.79
C LEU A 166 -3.80 0.57 32.25
N GLU A 167 -3.83 -0.62 31.64
CA GLU A 167 -3.92 -0.79 30.19
C GLU A 167 -5.23 -0.24 29.63
N ASN A 168 -6.36 -0.44 30.32
CA ASN A 168 -7.65 0.15 29.94
C ASN A 168 -7.64 1.69 30.05
N ALA A 169 -7.01 2.24 31.09
CA ALA A 169 -6.85 3.69 31.24
C ALA A 169 -5.95 4.28 30.14
N LEU A 170 -4.87 3.58 29.78
CA LEU A 170 -4.03 3.92 28.62
C LEU A 170 -4.84 3.90 27.32
N ALA A 171 -5.65 2.87 27.11
CA ALA A 171 -6.50 2.77 25.93
C ALA A 171 -7.46 3.96 25.85
N ALA A 172 -8.12 4.31 26.95
CA ALA A 172 -9.03 5.45 27.02
C ALA A 172 -8.34 6.78 26.65
N ASP A 173 -7.11 7.00 27.11
CA ASP A 173 -6.32 8.19 26.77
C ASP A 173 -5.88 8.19 25.27
N LEU A 174 -5.67 7.02 24.67
CA LEU A 174 -5.21 6.88 23.28
C LEU A 174 -6.35 6.95 22.25
N VAL A 175 -7.56 6.53 22.61
CA VAL A 175 -8.71 6.41 21.68
C VAL A 175 -9.00 7.69 20.88
N PRO A 176 -9.06 8.91 21.47
CA PRO A 176 -9.34 10.12 20.72
C PRO A 176 -8.32 10.39 19.62
N GLU A 177 -7.03 10.22 19.93
CA GLU A 177 -5.94 10.40 18.97
C GLU A 177 -5.92 9.28 17.94
N ALA A 178 -6.16 8.03 18.34
CA ALA A 178 -6.20 6.88 17.44
C ALA A 178 -7.29 7.05 16.37
N ARG A 179 -8.51 7.42 16.76
CA ARG A 179 -9.63 7.66 15.82
C ARG A 179 -9.31 8.80 14.85
N ARG A 180 -8.79 9.92 15.36
CA ARG A 180 -8.39 11.07 14.54
C ARG A 180 -7.29 10.70 13.54
N MET A 181 -6.26 9.98 13.98
CA MET A 181 -5.16 9.53 13.13
C MET A 181 -5.62 8.51 12.08
N ALA A 182 -6.46 7.55 12.47
CA ALA A 182 -7.02 6.54 11.57
C ALA A 182 -7.88 7.18 10.48
N LEU A 183 -8.80 8.08 10.83
CA LEU A 183 -9.63 8.81 9.87
C LEU A 183 -8.77 9.59 8.87
N ASN A 184 -7.79 10.36 9.36
CA ASN A 184 -6.88 11.11 8.50
C ASN A 184 -6.06 10.22 7.55
N ALA A 185 -5.59 9.07 8.03
CA ALA A 185 -4.81 8.13 7.24
C ALA A 185 -5.69 7.40 6.19
N ALA A 186 -6.92 7.05 6.56
CA ALA A 186 -7.91 6.41 5.70
C ALA A 186 -8.40 7.34 4.58
N TRP A 187 -8.60 8.63 4.87
CA TRP A 187 -8.94 9.63 3.85
C TRP A 187 -7.85 9.81 2.79
N LYS A 188 -6.56 9.70 3.17
CA LYS A 188 -5.44 9.80 2.21
C LYS A 188 -5.47 8.73 1.13
N ILE A 189 -6.09 7.59 1.41
CA ILE A 189 -6.28 6.49 0.45
C ILE A 189 -7.72 6.41 -0.07
N ARG A 190 -8.55 7.43 0.21
CA ARG A 190 -9.97 7.52 -0.18
C ARG A 190 -10.83 6.34 0.29
N ARG A 191 -10.50 5.79 1.47
CA ARG A 191 -11.21 4.66 2.09
C ARG A 191 -11.54 4.95 3.56
N PRO A 192 -12.37 5.98 3.86
CA PRO A 192 -12.67 6.38 5.24
C PRO A 192 -13.25 5.25 6.10
N GLU A 193 -13.89 4.25 5.49
CA GLU A 193 -14.43 3.05 6.14
C GLU A 193 -13.36 2.26 6.92
N TYR A 194 -12.11 2.22 6.46
CA TYR A 194 -11.02 1.49 7.13
C TYR A 194 -10.61 2.12 8.47
N ALA A 195 -11.03 3.36 8.74
CA ALA A 195 -10.69 4.02 9.99
C ALA A 195 -11.25 3.24 11.20
N GLU A 196 -12.51 2.80 11.11
CA GLU A 196 -13.21 2.07 12.20
C GLU A 196 -12.64 0.68 12.44
N GLU A 197 -12.12 0.04 11.40
CA GLU A 197 -11.51 -1.29 11.48
C GLU A 197 -10.14 -1.25 12.17
N VAL A 198 -9.40 -0.15 12.01
CA VAL A 198 -7.97 -0.10 12.39
C VAL A 198 -7.72 0.49 13.76
N TRP A 199 -8.48 1.51 14.19
CA TRP A 199 -8.09 2.30 15.37
C TRP A 199 -8.00 1.44 16.64
N GLY A 200 -8.92 0.49 16.83
CA GLY A 200 -8.98 -0.37 18.01
C GLY A 200 -7.80 -1.32 18.10
N GLU A 201 -7.49 -1.98 16.98
CA GLU A 201 -6.33 -2.87 16.88
C GLU A 201 -5.02 -2.11 17.08
N ALA A 202 -4.90 -0.91 16.49
CA ALA A 202 -3.70 -0.09 16.63
C ALA A 202 -3.42 0.30 18.09
N VAL A 203 -4.46 0.62 18.87
CA VAL A 203 -4.34 0.92 20.31
C VAL A 203 -3.85 -0.31 21.08
N ALA A 204 -4.48 -1.46 20.85
CA ALA A 204 -4.09 -2.71 21.52
C ALA A 204 -2.65 -3.11 21.18
N LEU A 205 -2.26 -3.02 19.91
CA LEU A 205 -0.91 -3.29 19.44
C LEU A 205 0.11 -2.36 20.10
N THR A 206 -0.21 -1.07 20.18
CA THR A 206 0.64 -0.06 20.78
C THR A 206 0.88 -0.35 22.25
N ILE A 207 -0.18 -0.59 23.03
CA ILE A 207 -0.05 -0.91 24.47
C ILE A 207 0.79 -2.17 24.68
N ARG A 208 0.58 -3.20 23.85
CA ARG A 208 1.28 -4.49 23.97
C ARG A 208 2.76 -4.41 23.58
N ARG A 209 3.09 -3.71 22.50
CA ARG A 209 4.41 -3.79 21.85
C ARG A 209 5.30 -2.56 22.01
N HIS A 210 4.72 -1.39 22.32
CA HIS A 210 5.51 -0.15 22.41
C HIS A 210 6.49 -0.20 23.58
N ASP A 211 7.77 0.04 23.32
CA ASP A 211 8.78 0.19 24.36
C ASP A 211 8.92 1.68 24.75
N PRO A 212 8.54 2.08 25.98
CA PRO A 212 8.57 3.47 26.43
C PRO A 212 10.00 4.05 26.52
N GLN A 213 11.03 3.20 26.56
CA GLN A 213 12.42 3.64 26.52
C GLN A 213 12.92 3.89 25.08
N LYS A 214 12.27 3.25 24.11
CA LYS A 214 12.57 3.33 22.68
C LYS A 214 11.51 4.13 21.93
N GLY A 215 10.92 5.17 22.53
CA GLY A 215 10.20 6.18 21.75
C GLY A 215 8.95 6.77 22.34
N LEU A 216 8.29 7.58 21.50
CA LEU A 216 7.04 8.24 21.82
C LEU A 216 5.85 7.37 21.41
N MET A 217 4.91 7.22 22.33
CA MET A 217 3.79 6.29 22.16
C MET A 217 2.84 6.74 21.04
N LEU A 218 2.58 8.05 20.90
CA LEU A 218 1.70 8.57 19.84
C LEU A 218 2.29 8.41 18.44
N ALA A 219 3.62 8.51 18.31
CA ALA A 219 4.31 8.25 17.05
C ALA A 219 4.25 6.77 16.65
N TYR A 220 4.43 5.88 17.64
CA TYR A 220 4.29 4.45 17.44
C TYR A 220 2.86 4.06 17.04
N LEU A 221 1.85 4.63 17.72
CA LEU A 221 0.43 4.47 17.40
C LEU A 221 0.14 4.89 15.96
N ASN A 222 0.55 6.10 15.57
CA ASN A 222 0.34 6.60 14.21
C ASN A 222 0.96 5.67 13.16
N THR A 223 2.13 5.09 13.44
CA THR A 223 2.75 4.16 12.50
C THR A 223 2.02 2.83 12.43
N SER A 224 1.56 2.33 13.58
CA SER A 224 0.77 1.10 13.65
C SER A 224 -0.51 1.25 12.81
N ILE A 225 -1.20 2.40 12.93
CA ILE A 225 -2.37 2.74 12.10
C ILE A 225 -2.03 2.70 10.60
N HIS A 226 -0.95 3.35 10.17
CA HIS A 226 -0.55 3.34 8.76
C HIS A 226 -0.08 1.96 8.28
N GLY A 227 0.49 1.13 9.17
CA GLY A 227 0.83 -0.25 8.90
C GLY A 227 -0.42 -1.10 8.66
N LEU A 228 -1.39 -1.01 9.55
CA LEU A 228 -2.67 -1.72 9.48
C LEU A 228 -3.53 -1.27 8.30
N ILE A 229 -3.64 0.03 8.02
CA ILE A 229 -4.34 0.54 6.83
C ILE A 229 -3.67 0.04 5.54
N ARG A 230 -2.33 0.00 5.50
CA ARG A 230 -1.61 -0.57 4.35
C ARG A 230 -1.82 -2.07 4.26
N ALA A 231 -1.85 -2.78 5.39
CA ALA A 231 -2.12 -4.20 5.44
C ALA A 231 -3.54 -4.52 4.99
N LEU A 232 -4.56 -3.78 5.42
CA LEU A 232 -5.94 -3.91 4.94
C LEU A 232 -6.05 -3.56 3.46
N ALA A 233 -5.42 -2.48 3.03
CA ALA A 233 -5.37 -2.13 1.61
C ALA A 233 -4.60 -3.18 0.78
N ALA A 234 -3.65 -3.91 1.38
CA ALA A 234 -2.88 -4.96 0.72
C ALA A 234 -3.59 -6.32 0.77
N SER A 235 -4.27 -6.66 1.86
CA SER A 235 -5.12 -7.85 1.98
C SER A 235 -6.33 -7.71 1.06
N ASN A 236 -6.88 -6.50 0.95
CA ASN A 236 -7.90 -6.17 -0.05
C ASN A 236 -7.33 -5.95 -1.46
N ARG A 237 -6.00 -6.06 -1.65
CA ARG A 237 -5.35 -6.23 -2.96
C ARG A 237 -5.03 -7.70 -3.26
N HIS A 238 -5.27 -8.62 -2.31
CA HIS A 238 -5.09 -10.07 -2.46
C HIS A 238 -6.40 -10.85 -2.40
N THR A 239 -7.52 -10.19 -2.08
CA THR A 239 -8.86 -10.64 -2.48
C THR A 239 -9.23 -9.94 -3.78
N GLY A 240 -8.55 -10.32 -4.87
CA GLY A 240 -8.93 -9.89 -6.21
C GLY A 240 -10.40 -10.20 -6.47
N THR A 241 -11.05 -9.44 -7.33
CA THR A 241 -12.39 -9.66 -7.87
C THR A 241 -12.73 -11.17 -8.02
N ALA A 242 -11.78 -11.97 -8.48
CA ALA A 242 -11.85 -13.43 -8.58
C ALA A 242 -12.13 -14.20 -7.27
N THR A 243 -11.50 -13.85 -6.14
CA THR A 243 -11.72 -14.55 -4.86
C THR A 243 -13.12 -14.29 -4.30
N ILE A 244 -13.60 -13.04 -4.41
CA ILE A 244 -14.95 -12.65 -3.96
C ILE A 244 -16.03 -13.30 -4.83
N ILE A 245 -15.78 -13.43 -6.14
CA ILE A 245 -16.67 -14.14 -7.06
C ILE A 245 -16.61 -15.65 -6.81
N ARG A 246 -15.43 -16.25 -6.61
CA ARG A 246 -15.26 -17.68 -6.33
C ARG A 246 -15.98 -18.09 -5.04
N ASP A 247 -15.74 -17.36 -3.96
CA ASP A 247 -16.19 -17.80 -2.64
C ASP A 247 -17.67 -17.49 -2.36
N TYR A 248 -18.24 -16.47 -3.03
CA TYR A 248 -19.59 -15.97 -2.72
C TYR A 248 -20.47 -15.68 -3.94
N GLY A 249 -19.91 -15.71 -5.16
CA GLY A 249 -20.63 -15.33 -6.38
C GLY A 249 -21.80 -16.24 -6.70
N GLU A 250 -21.65 -17.55 -6.49
CA GLU A 250 -22.74 -18.51 -6.71
C GLU A 250 -23.85 -18.35 -5.67
N THR A 251 -23.50 -18.25 -4.39
CA THR A 251 -24.47 -18.02 -3.29
C THR A 251 -25.30 -16.75 -3.50
N VAL A 252 -24.68 -15.67 -3.97
CA VAL A 252 -25.40 -14.42 -4.29
C VAL A 252 -26.26 -14.55 -5.56
N ARG A 253 -25.84 -15.38 -6.53
CA ARG A 253 -26.62 -15.67 -7.75
C ARG A 253 -27.85 -16.52 -7.45
N GLU A 254 -27.71 -17.54 -6.62
CA GLU A 254 -28.84 -18.39 -6.23
C GLU A 254 -29.92 -17.60 -5.49
N ALA A 255 -29.52 -16.54 -4.79
CA ALA A 255 -30.45 -15.59 -4.18
C ALA A 255 -31.28 -14.79 -5.20
N GLU A 256 -30.98 -14.82 -6.50
CA GLU A 256 -31.82 -14.24 -7.56
C GLU A 256 -33.18 -14.95 -7.66
N VAL A 257 -33.35 -16.14 -7.09
CA VAL A 257 -34.66 -16.79 -6.90
C VAL A 257 -35.62 -15.92 -6.06
N LEU A 258 -35.10 -15.01 -5.22
CA LEU A 258 -35.90 -14.01 -4.52
C LEU A 258 -36.63 -13.06 -5.49
N PHE A 259 -36.08 -12.79 -6.66
CA PHE A 259 -36.73 -11.96 -7.67
C PHE A 259 -38.08 -12.56 -8.11
N SER A 260 -38.09 -13.87 -8.37
CA SER A 260 -39.31 -14.61 -8.75
C SER A 260 -40.35 -14.62 -7.63
N ARG A 261 -39.94 -14.52 -6.36
CA ARG A 261 -40.83 -14.49 -5.19
C ARG A 261 -41.33 -13.08 -4.84
N LEU A 262 -40.49 -12.06 -5.01
CA LEU A 262 -40.78 -10.68 -4.62
C LEU A 262 -41.40 -9.85 -5.76
N GLY A 263 -41.25 -10.28 -7.02
CA GLY A 263 -41.71 -9.54 -8.19
C GLY A 263 -40.96 -8.23 -8.46
N ARG A 264 -39.88 -7.98 -7.70
CA ARG A 264 -38.96 -6.84 -7.84
C ARG A 264 -37.55 -7.27 -7.50
N ARG A 265 -36.55 -6.46 -7.90
CA ARG A 265 -35.14 -6.71 -7.56
C ARG A 265 -34.97 -6.70 -6.03
N PRO A 266 -34.38 -7.75 -5.42
CA PRO A 266 -34.14 -7.78 -3.98
C PRO A 266 -33.06 -6.76 -3.61
N SER A 267 -33.17 -6.16 -2.42
CA SER A 267 -32.13 -5.29 -1.87
C SER A 267 -30.96 -6.10 -1.29
N ASP A 268 -29.81 -5.47 -1.10
CA ASP A 268 -28.63 -6.14 -0.50
C ASP A 268 -28.92 -6.70 0.90
N ASP A 269 -29.78 -6.04 1.68
CA ASP A 269 -30.23 -6.51 2.99
C ASP A 269 -31.16 -7.73 2.90
N GLU A 270 -32.01 -7.81 1.87
CA GLU A 270 -32.90 -8.94 1.62
C GLU A 270 -32.12 -10.17 1.13
N VAL A 271 -31.08 -9.96 0.30
CA VAL A 271 -30.16 -11.01 -0.14
C VAL A 271 -29.30 -11.49 1.03
N ALA A 272 -28.80 -10.57 1.86
CA ALA A 272 -28.06 -10.87 3.08
C ALA A 272 -28.86 -11.76 4.04
N ALA A 273 -30.13 -11.40 4.29
CA ALA A 273 -31.02 -12.19 5.15
C ALA A 273 -31.34 -13.59 4.59
N HIS A 274 -31.28 -13.77 3.27
CA HIS A 274 -31.54 -15.06 2.63
C HIS A 274 -30.32 -15.97 2.57
N THR A 275 -29.12 -15.39 2.46
CA THR A 275 -27.85 -16.11 2.27
C THR A 275 -27.02 -16.23 3.55
N ASP A 276 -27.45 -15.62 4.65
CA ASP A 276 -26.72 -15.48 5.92
C ASP A 276 -25.35 -14.78 5.76
N LEU A 277 -25.20 -13.97 4.70
CA LEU A 277 -24.05 -13.14 4.43
C LEU A 277 -24.29 -11.70 4.91
N ARG A 278 -23.22 -10.92 5.11
CA ARG A 278 -23.34 -9.49 5.44
C ARG A 278 -23.70 -8.69 4.20
N ALA A 279 -24.60 -7.70 4.32
CA ALA A 279 -25.00 -6.83 3.21
C ALA A 279 -23.82 -6.10 2.54
N SER A 280 -22.79 -5.74 3.32
CA SER A 280 -21.55 -5.15 2.79
C SER A 280 -20.82 -6.07 1.80
N LEU A 281 -20.82 -7.39 2.06
CA LEU A 281 -20.21 -8.40 1.22
C LEU A 281 -21.04 -8.63 -0.06
N ILE A 282 -22.37 -8.58 0.02
CA ILE A 282 -23.25 -8.64 -1.15
C ILE A 282 -22.93 -7.50 -2.13
N GLY A 283 -22.81 -6.27 -1.62
CA GLY A 283 -22.42 -5.12 -2.43
C GLY A 283 -21.02 -5.26 -3.04
N GLU A 284 -20.09 -5.93 -2.37
CA GLU A 284 -18.76 -6.23 -2.92
C GLU A 284 -18.82 -7.27 -4.05
N VAL A 285 -19.60 -8.35 -3.89
CA VAL A 285 -19.82 -9.37 -4.92
C VAL A 285 -20.48 -8.78 -6.17
N GLN A 286 -21.48 -7.91 -6.00
CA GLN A 286 -22.14 -7.25 -7.13
C GLN A 286 -21.21 -6.28 -7.87
N ARG A 287 -20.38 -5.52 -7.14
CA ARG A 287 -19.34 -4.66 -7.73
C ARG A 287 -18.27 -5.49 -8.46
N ALA A 288 -17.86 -6.60 -7.88
CA ALA A 288 -16.90 -7.53 -8.48
C ALA A 288 -17.44 -8.11 -9.79
N ARG A 289 -18.68 -8.60 -9.79
CA ARG A 289 -19.36 -9.11 -11.00
C ARG A 289 -19.49 -8.04 -12.08
N SER A 290 -19.88 -6.82 -11.68
CA SER A 290 -19.99 -5.71 -12.62
C SER A 290 -18.66 -5.38 -13.29
N ALA A 291 -17.55 -5.50 -12.55
CA ALA A 291 -16.20 -5.34 -13.10
C ALA A 291 -15.83 -6.46 -14.09
N CYS A 292 -16.22 -7.72 -13.84
CA CYS A 292 -16.02 -8.85 -14.76
C CYS A 292 -16.91 -8.81 -16.03
N VAL A 293 -18.06 -8.14 -15.99
CA VAL A 293 -18.90 -7.96 -17.19
C VAL A 293 -18.38 -6.83 -18.09
N HIS A 294 -17.66 -5.86 -17.52
CA HIS A 294 -17.05 -4.73 -18.26
C HIS A 294 -15.60 -5.03 -18.72
N VAL A 295 -15.31 -6.31 -18.99
CA VAL A 295 -14.07 -6.82 -19.59
C VAL A 295 -13.94 -6.25 -21.00
N GLY A 296 -13.38 -5.04 -21.05
CA GLY A 296 -13.16 -4.21 -22.23
C GLY A 296 -12.53 -2.87 -21.85
N GLY A 297 -11.77 -2.84 -20.75
CA GLY A 297 -11.00 -1.68 -20.34
C GLY A 297 -9.59 -1.75 -20.90
N ASP A 298 -9.01 -0.57 -21.16
CA ASP A 298 -7.66 -0.36 -21.73
C ASP A 298 -6.55 -1.22 -21.09
N GLU A 299 -6.71 -1.64 -19.83
CA GLU A 299 -5.75 -2.45 -19.07
C GLU A 299 -5.73 -3.93 -19.49
N LEU A 300 -6.90 -4.55 -19.72
CA LEU A 300 -6.95 -5.93 -20.22
C LEU A 300 -6.55 -5.99 -21.70
N ASP A 301 -6.95 -4.99 -22.49
CA ASP A 301 -6.52 -4.84 -23.88
C ASP A 301 -4.99 -4.74 -24.00
N PHE A 302 -4.36 -3.94 -23.13
CA PHE A 302 -2.91 -3.80 -23.09
C PHE A 302 -2.22 -5.11 -22.71
N LEU A 303 -2.70 -5.82 -21.68
CA LEU A 303 -2.12 -7.09 -21.23
C LEU A 303 -2.24 -8.20 -22.28
N LEU A 304 -3.35 -8.25 -23.02
CA LEU A 304 -3.56 -9.20 -24.10
C LEU A 304 -2.76 -8.86 -25.35
N GLN A 305 -2.56 -7.57 -25.66
CA GLN A 305 -1.65 -7.16 -26.73
C GLN A 305 -0.19 -7.55 -26.42
N GLU A 306 0.27 -7.38 -25.18
CA GLU A 306 1.61 -7.81 -24.74
C GLU A 306 1.77 -9.34 -24.71
N ALA A 307 0.73 -10.08 -24.31
CA ALA A 307 0.81 -11.54 -24.17
C ALA A 307 0.65 -12.30 -25.50
N VAL A 308 -0.02 -11.70 -26.49
CA VAL A 308 -0.47 -12.41 -27.70
C VAL A 308 0.30 -11.97 -28.97
N ASP A 309 1.24 -11.03 -28.86
CA ASP A 309 2.01 -10.43 -29.98
C ASP A 309 1.09 -9.83 -31.07
N ILE A 310 0.00 -9.18 -30.66
CA ILE A 310 -0.94 -8.55 -31.58
C ILE A 310 -0.49 -7.10 -31.81
N PRO A 311 -0.22 -6.66 -33.05
CA PRO A 311 0.19 -5.29 -33.33
C PRO A 311 -0.92 -4.31 -32.90
N PRO A 312 -0.55 -3.15 -32.32
CA PRO A 312 -1.52 -2.17 -31.83
C PRO A 312 -2.42 -1.71 -32.98
N SER A 313 -3.74 -1.83 -32.84
CA SER A 313 -4.66 -1.40 -33.89
C SER A 313 -4.68 0.13 -33.97
N GLU A 314 -4.28 0.70 -35.09
CA GLU A 314 -4.48 2.12 -35.37
C GLU A 314 -5.97 2.40 -35.66
N SER A 315 -6.58 3.29 -34.86
CA SER A 315 -7.73 4.17 -35.16
C SER A 315 -8.93 4.08 -34.20
N ALA A 316 -9.65 5.21 -34.13
CA ALA A 316 -10.67 5.60 -33.17
C ALA A 316 -12.02 4.85 -33.24
N GLY A 317 -11.97 3.52 -33.46
CA GLY A 317 -13.12 2.62 -33.33
C GLY A 317 -12.90 1.60 -32.20
N GLU A 318 -13.95 0.84 -31.86
CA GLU A 318 -13.82 -0.31 -30.96
C GLU A 318 -12.78 -1.27 -31.54
N SER A 319 -11.68 -1.50 -30.81
CA SER A 319 -10.59 -2.37 -31.25
C SER A 319 -11.14 -3.74 -31.66
N GLU A 320 -10.68 -4.27 -32.79
CA GLU A 320 -11.04 -5.62 -33.27
C GLU A 320 -10.76 -6.69 -32.20
N LEU A 321 -9.80 -6.42 -31.30
CA LEU A 321 -9.50 -7.23 -30.13
C LEU A 321 -10.62 -7.17 -29.08
N VAL A 322 -11.15 -5.98 -28.77
CA VAL A 322 -12.30 -5.77 -27.86
C VAL A 322 -13.54 -6.45 -28.41
N ARG A 323 -13.76 -6.35 -29.73
CA ARG A 323 -14.87 -7.03 -30.40
C ARG A 323 -14.77 -8.55 -30.25
N ARG A 324 -13.59 -9.13 -30.50
CA ARG A 324 -13.34 -10.57 -30.34
C ARG A 324 -13.43 -11.03 -28.89
N LEU A 325 -12.98 -10.22 -27.93
CA LEU A 325 -13.17 -10.48 -26.51
C LEU A 325 -14.65 -10.50 -26.15
N ARG A 326 -15.42 -9.49 -26.60
CA ARG A 326 -16.86 -9.42 -26.34
C ARG A 326 -17.62 -10.60 -26.94
N ASP A 327 -17.27 -11.00 -28.15
CA ASP A 327 -17.92 -12.09 -28.89
C ASP A 327 -17.45 -13.49 -28.42
N MET A 328 -16.46 -13.55 -27.52
CA MET A 328 -15.94 -14.80 -26.95
C MET A 328 -16.93 -15.40 -25.92
N PRO A 329 -17.05 -16.74 -25.85
CA PRO A 329 -17.82 -17.41 -24.80
C PRO A 329 -17.49 -16.85 -23.41
N GLU A 330 -18.51 -16.69 -22.57
CA GLU A 330 -18.37 -16.09 -21.23
C GLU A 330 -17.37 -16.87 -20.36
N ASP A 331 -17.45 -18.20 -20.41
CA ASP A 331 -16.54 -19.11 -19.70
C ASP A 331 -15.06 -18.93 -20.12
N TRP A 332 -14.82 -18.64 -21.41
CA TRP A 332 -13.47 -18.41 -21.93
C TRP A 332 -12.94 -17.05 -21.51
N ARG A 333 -13.81 -16.02 -21.52
CA ARG A 333 -13.45 -14.68 -21.02
C ARG A 333 -13.05 -14.71 -19.56
N GLU A 334 -13.80 -15.47 -18.75
CA GLU A 334 -13.49 -15.66 -17.34
C GLU A 334 -12.10 -16.28 -17.17
N ILE A 335 -11.80 -17.39 -17.87
CA ILE A 335 -10.49 -18.05 -17.80
C ILE A 335 -9.36 -17.14 -18.26
N ILE A 336 -9.55 -16.39 -19.35
CA ILE A 336 -8.55 -15.43 -19.87
C ILE A 336 -8.31 -14.29 -18.90
N TYR A 337 -9.36 -13.78 -18.26
CA TYR A 337 -9.24 -12.75 -17.26
C TYR A 337 -8.48 -13.26 -16.03
N LEU A 338 -8.84 -14.44 -15.51
CA LEU A 338 -8.15 -15.07 -14.39
C LEU A 338 -6.67 -15.34 -14.68
N HIS A 339 -6.35 -15.77 -15.90
CA HIS A 339 -5.00 -16.12 -16.30
C HIS A 339 -4.11 -14.90 -16.58
N PHE A 340 -4.59 -13.91 -17.35
CA PHE A 340 -3.76 -12.80 -17.81
C PHE A 340 -3.87 -11.53 -16.96
N HIS A 341 -5.07 -11.22 -16.46
CA HIS A 341 -5.29 -10.05 -15.60
C HIS A 341 -4.93 -10.36 -14.14
N ASP A 342 -5.49 -11.44 -13.59
CA ASP A 342 -5.27 -11.81 -12.19
C ASP A 342 -4.01 -12.68 -11.99
N ARG A 343 -3.36 -13.10 -13.08
CA ARG A 343 -2.10 -13.88 -13.10
C ARG A 343 -2.15 -15.16 -12.27
N LEU A 344 -3.32 -15.79 -12.20
CA LEU A 344 -3.49 -17.00 -11.40
C LEU A 344 -2.79 -18.19 -12.07
N PRO A 345 -2.11 -19.06 -11.29
CA PRO A 345 -1.60 -20.32 -11.79
C PRO A 345 -2.75 -21.27 -12.16
N LEU A 346 -2.53 -22.21 -13.08
CA LEU A 346 -3.56 -23.13 -13.57
C LEU A 346 -4.26 -23.91 -12.46
N ALA A 347 -3.51 -24.30 -11.42
CA ALA A 347 -4.05 -24.97 -10.25
C ALA A 347 -5.10 -24.12 -9.50
N GLU A 348 -4.91 -22.79 -9.47
CA GLU A 348 -5.86 -21.86 -8.86
C GLU A 348 -7.04 -21.58 -9.79
N ILE A 349 -6.83 -21.48 -11.11
CA ILE A 349 -7.92 -21.36 -12.09
C ILE A 349 -8.83 -22.60 -12.05
N LYS A 350 -8.25 -23.79 -11.89
CA LYS A 350 -8.99 -25.04 -11.66
C LYS A 350 -9.88 -24.95 -10.43
N THR A 351 -9.41 -24.37 -9.34
CA THR A 351 -10.24 -24.20 -8.14
C THR A 351 -11.37 -23.18 -8.32
N VAL A 352 -11.26 -22.26 -9.28
CA VAL A 352 -12.27 -21.24 -9.56
C VAL A 352 -13.32 -21.74 -10.55
N THR A 353 -12.89 -22.49 -11.58
CA THR A 353 -13.72 -22.89 -12.72
C THR A 353 -14.19 -24.34 -12.68
N ASP A 354 -13.65 -25.14 -11.74
CA ASP A 354 -13.81 -26.60 -11.63
C ASP A 354 -13.40 -27.39 -12.89
N LEU A 355 -12.65 -26.76 -13.80
CA LEU A 355 -12.12 -27.38 -15.00
C LEU A 355 -10.77 -28.05 -14.73
N ALA A 356 -10.50 -29.15 -15.44
CA ALA A 356 -9.17 -29.77 -15.43
C ALA A 356 -8.12 -28.80 -16.00
N GLU A 357 -6.89 -28.84 -15.47
CA GLU A 357 -5.80 -27.94 -15.92
C GLU A 357 -5.53 -28.07 -17.43
N ASP A 358 -5.66 -29.28 -17.98
CA ASP A 358 -5.53 -29.52 -19.43
C ASP A 358 -6.64 -28.83 -20.24
N ALA A 359 -7.87 -28.79 -19.70
CA ALA A 359 -8.99 -28.09 -20.33
C ALA A 359 -8.85 -26.57 -20.23
N ILE A 360 -8.28 -26.07 -19.12
CA ILE A 360 -7.97 -24.65 -18.92
C ILE A 360 -6.89 -24.21 -19.90
N LEU A 361 -5.82 -24.99 -20.05
CA LEU A 361 -4.76 -24.75 -21.04
C LEU A 361 -5.31 -24.75 -22.47
N ALA A 362 -6.11 -25.76 -22.83
CA ALA A 362 -6.75 -25.83 -24.14
C ALA A 362 -7.66 -24.61 -24.40
N THR A 363 -8.37 -24.14 -23.37
CA THR A 363 -9.21 -22.94 -23.45
C THR A 363 -8.39 -21.67 -23.62
N ILE A 364 -7.28 -21.53 -22.88
CA ILE A 364 -6.34 -20.40 -23.03
C ILE A 364 -5.77 -20.39 -24.44
N ASP A 365 -5.29 -21.53 -24.94
CA ASP A 365 -4.72 -21.64 -26.29
C ASP A 365 -5.75 -21.33 -27.39
N ALA A 366 -6.98 -21.83 -27.25
CA ALA A 366 -8.07 -21.56 -28.19
C ALA A 366 -8.49 -20.08 -28.17
N ALA A 367 -8.58 -19.48 -26.99
CA ALA A 367 -8.90 -18.07 -26.82
C ALA A 367 -7.78 -17.15 -27.34
N VAL A 368 -6.51 -17.49 -27.08
CA VAL A 368 -5.34 -16.78 -27.65
C VAL A 368 -5.34 -16.88 -29.17
N THR A 369 -5.67 -18.04 -29.74
CA THR A 369 -5.78 -18.25 -31.19
C THR A 369 -6.92 -17.42 -31.80
N LEU A 370 -8.07 -17.34 -31.12
CA LEU A 370 -9.20 -16.49 -31.51
C LEU A 370 -8.80 -15.00 -31.48
N LEU A 371 -8.09 -14.57 -30.45
CA LEU A 371 -7.61 -13.19 -30.29
C LEU A 371 -6.62 -12.81 -31.41
N ARG A 372 -5.74 -13.73 -31.82
CA ARG A 372 -4.83 -13.56 -32.98
C ARG A 372 -5.55 -13.42 -34.32
N GLY A 373 -6.82 -13.81 -34.40
CA GLY A 373 -7.63 -13.72 -35.62
C GLY A 373 -7.40 -14.86 -36.61
N ASP A 374 -6.95 -16.01 -36.13
CA ASP A 374 -6.78 -17.19 -36.96
C ASP A 374 -8.17 -17.83 -37.24
N PRO A 375 -8.59 -17.96 -38.52
CA PRO A 375 -9.88 -18.54 -38.90
C PRO A 375 -10.06 -20.01 -38.50
N ALA A 376 -9.04 -20.67 -37.96
CA ALA A 376 -9.13 -22.03 -37.43
C ALA A 376 -9.82 -22.13 -36.04
N ALA A 377 -9.98 -21.03 -35.30
CA ALA A 377 -10.47 -21.05 -33.90
C ALA A 377 -11.92 -21.56 -33.73
N GLY A 378 -12.79 -21.40 -34.74
CA GLY A 378 -14.19 -21.84 -34.69
C GLY A 378 -14.41 -23.34 -34.96
N ARG A 379 -13.37 -24.18 -34.95
CA ARG A 379 -13.48 -25.62 -35.27
C ARG A 379 -13.11 -26.56 -34.12
N LEU A 380 -12.79 -26.01 -32.95
CA LEU A 380 -12.58 -26.79 -31.73
C LEU A 380 -13.90 -26.83 -30.97
N ASN A 381 -14.84 -27.63 -31.49
CA ASN A 381 -16.05 -28.05 -30.77
C ASN A 381 -15.68 -28.94 -29.59
#